data_AF-A0A135I6N3-F1
#
_entry.id   AF-A0A135I6N3-F1
#
_cell.length_a   1.000
_cell.length_b   1.000
_cell.length_c   1.000
_cell.angle_alpha   90.00
_cell.angle_beta   90.00
_cell.angle_gamma   90.00
#
_symmetry.space_group_name_H-M   'P 1'
#
loop_
_entity.id
_entity.type
_entity.pdbx_description
1 polymer ?
#
loop_
_entity_poly.entity_id
_entity_poly.type
_entity_poly.pdbx_seq_one_letter_code
_entity_poly.pdbx_strand_id
1 'polypeptide(L)'
;MSYPSVLPVSEDDNLSCLCPSCLAKRVNTKLGEIYQEYTTNDLIRLAKPYASNTQLVENIDYTMENGYMVFSAWYLLKRGKCCGNGCRNCPYGSLSTKDANNVG
;
A
#
# COMPACT_ATOMS: atom_id res chain seq x y z
N MET A 1 22.80 -0.97 -0.27
CA MET A 1 21.47 -0.84 0.36
C MET A 1 20.59 -1.93 -0.21
N SER A 2 20.39 -3.03 0.52
CA SER A 2 19.45 -4.08 0.13
C SER A 2 18.03 -3.58 0.38
N TYR A 3 17.20 -3.60 -0.65
CA TYR A 3 15.77 -3.34 -0.50
C TYR A 3 15.16 -4.56 0.19
N PRO A 4 14.34 -4.39 1.25
CA PRO A 4 13.64 -5.52 1.83
C PRO A 4 12.76 -6.15 0.75
N SER A 5 12.63 -7.48 0.72
CA SER A 5 11.72 -8.14 -0.21
C SER A 5 10.29 -7.77 0.18
N VAL A 6 9.76 -6.65 -0.30
CA VAL A 6 8.48 -6.10 0.20
C VAL A 6 7.26 -6.84 -0.38
N LEU A 7 7.45 -7.61 -1.46
CA LEU A 7 6.40 -8.41 -2.07
C LEU A 7 6.99 -9.67 -2.75
N PRO A 8 6.25 -10.79 -2.79
CA PRO A 8 6.50 -11.85 -3.76
C PRO A 8 6.00 -11.36 -5.12
N VAL A 9 6.80 -10.52 -5.78
CA VAL A 9 6.51 -10.18 -7.17
C VAL A 9 6.98 -11.37 -8.01
N SER A 10 6.10 -11.89 -8.87
CA SER A 10 6.38 -13.02 -9.76
C SER A 10 7.72 -12.88 -10.48
N GLU A 11 8.42 -14.01 -10.67
CA GLU A 11 9.79 -14.10 -11.19
C GLU A 11 9.97 -13.52 -12.61
N ASP A 12 8.86 -13.19 -13.29
CA ASP A 12 8.80 -12.82 -14.70
C ASP A 12 9.03 -11.32 -14.96
N ASP A 13 8.99 -10.49 -13.92
CA ASP A 13 9.32 -9.08 -14.04
C ASP A 13 10.83 -8.89 -13.82
N ASN A 14 11.53 -8.36 -14.82
CA ASN A 14 12.94 -7.96 -14.78
C ASN A 14 13.20 -6.82 -13.76
N LEU A 15 12.92 -7.08 -12.48
CA LEU A 15 13.00 -6.17 -11.33
C LEU A 15 14.43 -6.07 -10.81
N SER A 16 15.29 -7.04 -11.14
CA SER A 16 16.68 -7.15 -10.72
C SER A 16 17.58 -6.04 -11.26
N CYS A 17 17.17 -5.36 -12.35
CA CYS A 17 17.93 -4.27 -12.97
C CYS A 17 17.41 -2.88 -12.60
N LEU A 18 16.37 -2.76 -11.77
CA LEU A 18 15.80 -1.47 -11.40
C LEU A 18 16.54 -0.84 -10.22
N CYS A 19 16.77 0.47 -10.29
CA CYS A 19 17.25 1.22 -9.13
C CYS A 19 16.17 1.19 -8.00
N PRO A 20 16.55 1.43 -6.73
CA PRO A 20 15.63 1.30 -5.60
C PRO A 20 14.34 2.12 -5.74
N SER A 21 14.42 3.33 -6.31
CA SER A 21 13.25 4.20 -6.49
C SER A 21 12.35 3.72 -7.64
N CYS A 22 12.92 3.23 -8.74
CA CYS A 22 12.14 2.64 -9.83
C CYS A 22 11.50 1.31 -9.43
N LEU A 23 12.20 0.50 -8.64
CA LEU A 23 11.66 -0.72 -8.06
C LEU A 23 10.45 -0.41 -7.17
N ALA A 24 10.59 0.56 -6.26
CA ALA A 24 9.52 1.02 -5.39
C ALA A 24 8.26 1.42 -6.17
N LYS A 25 8.43 2.21 -7.24
CA LYS A 25 7.33 2.64 -8.10
C LYS A 25 6.63 1.47 -8.79
N ARG A 26 7.38 0.52 -9.36
CA ARG A 26 6.80 -0.63 -10.06
C ARG A 26 6.06 -1.56 -9.10
N VAL A 27 6.60 -1.78 -7.90
CA VAL A 27 5.90 -2.52 -6.83
C VAL A 27 4.60 -1.82 -6.45
N ASN A 28 4.63 -0.49 -6.28
CA ASN A 28 3.44 0.28 -5.94
C ASN A 28 2.35 0.20 -7.03
N THR A 29 2.73 0.22 -8.31
CA THR A 29 1.79 0.03 -9.41
C THR A 29 1.10 -1.34 -9.32
N LYS A 30 1.87 -2.42 -9.12
CA LYS A 30 1.32 -3.78 -8.93
C LYS A 30 0.41 -3.88 -7.72
N LEU A 31 0.78 -3.24 -6.61
CA LEU A 31 -0.07 -3.17 -5.42
C LEU A 31 -1.44 -2.57 -5.75
N GLY A 32 -1.48 -1.55 -6.61
CA GLY A 32 -2.72 -0.96 -7.11
C GLY A 32 -3.62 -1.97 -7.83
N GLU A 33 -3.05 -2.85 -8.66
CA GLU A 33 -3.78 -3.92 -9.35
C GLU A 33 -4.32 -4.95 -8.35
N ILE A 34 -3.48 -5.40 -7.41
CA ILE A 34 -3.84 -6.37 -6.36
C ILE A 34 -4.99 -5.82 -5.50
N TYR A 35 -5.03 -4.52 -5.20
CA TYR A 35 -6.11 -3.93 -4.41
C TYR A 35 -7.48 -3.99 -5.09
N GLN A 36 -7.54 -4.11 -6.42
CA GLN A 36 -8.80 -4.23 -7.15
C GLN A 36 -9.26 -5.68 -7.28
N GLU A 37 -8.33 -6.63 -7.27
CA GLU A 37 -8.61 -8.05 -7.51
C GLU A 37 -8.95 -8.82 -6.22
N TYR A 38 -8.39 -8.40 -5.08
CA TYR A 38 -8.47 -9.16 -3.83
C TYR A 38 -9.34 -8.51 -2.76
N THR A 39 -9.92 -9.34 -1.88
CA THR A 39 -10.69 -8.84 -0.73
C THR A 39 -9.77 -8.24 0.33
N THR A 40 -10.29 -7.35 1.17
CA THR A 40 -9.53 -6.74 2.27
C THR A 40 -8.85 -7.77 3.19
N ASN A 41 -9.49 -8.92 3.45
CA ASN A 41 -8.90 -9.96 4.30
C ASN A 41 -7.70 -10.63 3.63
N ASP A 42 -7.76 -10.85 2.32
CA ASP A 42 -6.65 -11.41 1.55
C ASP A 42 -5.47 -10.44 1.52
N LEU A 43 -5.75 -9.15 1.33
CA LEU A 43 -4.75 -8.07 1.40
C LEU A 43 -4.05 -8.01 2.77
N ILE A 44 -4.81 -8.14 3.87
CA ILE A 44 -4.22 -8.22 5.23
C ILE A 44 -3.33 -9.44 5.36
N ARG A 45 -3.78 -10.62 4.88
CA ARG A 45 -2.98 -11.85 4.93
C ARG A 45 -1.68 -11.70 4.16
N LEU A 46 -1.72 -11.05 2.99
CA LEU A 46 -0.56 -10.79 2.15
C LEU A 46 0.42 -9.78 2.79
N ALA A 47 -0.09 -8.78 3.52
CA ALA A 47 0.72 -7.79 4.22
C ALA A 47 1.27 -8.26 5.58
N LYS A 48 0.63 -9.25 6.23
CA LYS A 48 0.95 -9.74 7.57
C LYS A 48 2.43 -10.13 7.79
N PRO A 49 3.12 -10.81 6.86
CA PRO A 49 4.55 -11.13 7.03
C PRO A 49 5.45 -9.89 7.17
N TYR A 50 5.00 -8.75 6.64
CA TYR A 50 5.75 -7.50 6.65
C TYR A 50 5.41 -6.60 7.84
N ALA A 51 4.48 -6.99 8.71
CA ALA A 51 4.02 -6.19 9.84
C ALA A 51 5.14 -5.86 10.84
N SER A 52 6.14 -6.73 10.99
CA SER A 52 7.28 -6.54 11.89
C SER A 52 8.41 -5.70 11.29
N ASN A 53 8.31 -5.31 10.01
CA ASN A 53 9.35 -4.52 9.36
C ASN A 53 9.25 -3.05 9.78
N THR A 54 10.26 -2.58 10.52
CA THR A 54 10.36 -1.20 11.00
C THR A 54 10.89 -0.23 9.95
N GLN A 55 11.51 -0.74 8.88
CA GLN A 55 12.04 0.09 7.80
C GLN A 55 10.91 0.48 6.85
N LEU A 56 10.51 1.75 6.91
CA LEU A 56 9.54 2.32 6.00
C LEU A 56 10.20 2.66 4.67
N VAL A 57 9.54 2.31 3.58
CA VAL A 57 10.06 2.54 2.25
C VAL A 57 9.21 3.55 1.48
N GLU A 58 9.83 4.64 1.03
CA GLU A 58 9.15 5.66 0.24
C GLU A 58 8.65 5.08 -1.10
N ASN A 59 7.48 5.53 -1.53
CA ASN A 59 6.69 5.02 -2.66
C ASN A 59 6.07 3.63 -2.45
N ILE A 60 6.31 2.94 -1.33
CA ILE A 60 5.57 1.72 -0.97
C ILE A 60 4.77 1.93 0.31
N ASP A 61 5.41 2.35 1.39
CA ASP A 61 4.80 2.55 2.70
C ASP A 61 4.26 3.96 2.91
N TYR A 62 4.92 4.93 2.29
CA TYR A 62 4.52 6.33 2.37
C TYR A 62 5.02 7.12 1.16
N THR A 63 4.45 8.30 0.97
CA THR A 63 4.97 9.34 0.08
C THR A 63 5.21 10.62 0.88
N MET A 64 6.15 11.45 0.44
CA MET A 64 6.33 12.79 1.00
C MET A 64 5.49 13.79 0.19
N GLU A 65 4.53 14.44 0.85
CA GLU A 65 3.69 15.48 0.26
C GLU A 65 3.79 16.75 1.12
N ASN A 66 4.26 17.86 0.53
CA ASN A 66 4.40 19.15 1.23
C ASN A 66 5.18 19.09 2.56
N GLY A 67 6.18 18.21 2.65
CA GLY A 67 6.97 18.01 3.87
C GLY A 67 6.33 17.08 4.90
N TYR A 68 5.16 16.52 4.61
CA TYR A 68 4.47 15.55 5.47
C TYR A 68 4.58 14.13 4.90
N MET A 69 4.68 13.16 5.80
CA MET A 69 4.62 11.74 5.45
C MET A 69 3.16 11.30 5.31
N VAL A 70 2.79 10.86 4.10
CA VAL A 70 1.46 10.35 3.79
C VAL A 70 1.52 8.83 3.65
N PHE A 71 0.98 8.11 4.62
CA PHE A 71 1.00 6.65 4.61
C PHE A 71 0.15 6.05 3.48
N SER A 72 0.67 5.01 2.84
CA SER A 72 -0.01 4.27 1.79
C SER A 72 -1.01 3.25 2.35
N ALA A 73 -1.83 2.69 1.46
CA ALA A 73 -2.71 1.58 1.81
C ALA A 73 -1.92 0.35 2.30
N TRP A 74 -0.72 0.11 1.74
CA TRP A 74 0.15 -1.00 2.12
C TRP A 74 0.61 -0.90 3.58
N TYR A 75 1.05 0.28 4.00
CA TYR A 75 1.42 0.52 5.39
C TYR A 75 0.25 0.26 6.35
N LEU A 76 -0.95 0.68 5.97
CA LEU A 76 -2.15 0.44 6.75
C LEU A 76 -2.55 -1.05 6.80
N LEU A 77 -2.36 -1.79 5.70
CA LEU A 77 -2.55 -3.24 5.66
C LEU A 77 -1.56 -3.98 6.57
N LYS A 78 -0.29 -3.55 6.61
CA LYS A 78 0.72 -4.11 7.54
C LYS A 78 0.32 -3.93 9.01
N ARG A 79 -0.39 -2.85 9.35
CA ARG A 79 -0.97 -2.64 10.69
C ARG A 79 -2.07 -3.67 11.02
N GLY A 80 -2.70 -4.24 9.99
CA GLY A 80 -3.62 -5.37 10.10
C GLY A 80 -5.02 -5.03 10.63
N LYS A 81 -5.33 -3.76 10.92
CA LYS A 81 -6.67 -3.34 11.36
C LYS A 81 -7.05 -1.94 10.91
N CYS A 82 -8.34 -1.75 10.61
CA CYS A 82 -8.93 -0.43 10.42
C CYS A 82 -9.01 0.31 11.77
N CYS A 83 -8.72 1.61 11.76
CA CYS A 83 -8.79 2.47 12.94
C CYS A 83 -10.04 3.34 13.02
N GLY A 84 -10.88 3.36 11.97
CA GLY A 84 -12.12 4.15 11.92
C GLY A 84 -11.95 5.65 11.64
N ASN A 85 -10.72 6.14 11.42
CA ASN A 85 -10.43 7.57 11.26
C ASN A 85 -10.62 8.13 9.83
N GLY A 86 -11.22 7.35 8.91
CA GLY A 86 -11.45 7.82 7.52
C GLY A 86 -10.18 8.21 6.77
N CYS A 87 -9.11 7.42 6.88
CA CYS A 87 -7.82 7.71 6.24
C CYS A 87 -7.96 7.82 4.71
N ARG A 88 -7.28 8.80 4.10
CA ARG A 88 -7.26 9.02 2.64
C ARG A 88 -6.92 7.77 1.83
N ASN A 89 -5.97 6.97 2.31
CA ASN A 89 -5.49 5.76 1.64
C ASN A 89 -6.02 4.47 2.31
N CYS A 90 -7.22 4.50 2.91
CA CYS A 90 -7.76 3.37 3.65
C CYS A 90 -8.02 2.15 2.75
N PRO A 91 -7.40 0.98 3.01
CA PRO A 91 -7.64 -0.25 2.23
C PRO A 91 -8.94 -0.97 2.62
N TYR A 92 -9.59 -0.56 3.71
CA TYR A 92 -10.81 -1.19 4.25
C TYR A 92 -12.10 -0.59 3.67
N GLY A 93 -11.98 0.24 2.64
CA GLY A 93 -13.05 1.07 2.12
C GLY A 93 -12.88 2.52 2.58
N SER A 94 -12.87 3.42 1.61
CA SER A 94 -13.17 4.81 1.84
C SER A 94 -14.65 4.92 2.17
N LEU A 95 -15.00 5.74 3.15
CA LEU A 95 -16.33 6.35 3.20
C LEU A 95 -16.52 7.34 2.01
N SER A 96 -16.07 6.98 0.81
CA SER A 96 -16.29 7.76 -0.41
C SER A 96 -17.65 7.39 -0.96
N THR A 97 -18.67 8.04 -0.40
CA THR A 97 -19.71 8.70 -1.19
C THR A 97 -20.20 7.93 -2.42
N LYS A 98 -21.00 6.87 -2.21
CA LYS A 98 -22.13 6.60 -3.11
C LYS A 98 -23.43 7.25 -2.64
N ASP A 99 -23.44 7.90 -1.47
CA ASP A 99 -24.59 8.61 -0.92
C ASP A 99 -24.22 10.02 -0.39
N ALA A 100 -23.51 10.83 -1.20
CA ALA A 100 -23.40 12.28 -0.96
C ALA A 100 -24.45 13.08 -1.76
N ASN A 101 -25.51 12.44 -2.23
CA ASN A 101 -26.65 13.09 -2.86
C ASN A 101 -27.90 12.95 -1.97
N ASN A 102 -27.91 13.70 -0.87
CA ASN A 102 -29.12 14.28 -0.26
C ASN A 102 -28.69 15.42 0.67
N VAL A 103 -28.19 16.48 0.04
CA VAL A 103 -28.36 17.84 0.55
C VAL A 103 -29.18 18.57 -0.51
N GLY A 104 -30.47 18.72 -0.21
CA GLY A 104 -31.51 19.30 -1.05
C GLY A 104 -32.87 18.92 -0.52
#